data_AF-A0A9E6BRY1-F1
#
_entry.id   AF-A0A9E6BRY1-F1
#
_cell.length_a   1.000
_cell.length_b   1.000
_cell.length_c   1.000
_cell.angle_alpha   90.00
_cell.angle_beta   90.00
_cell.angle_gamma   90.00
#
_symmetry.space_group_name_H-M   'P 1'
#
loop_
_entity.id
_entity.type
_entity.pdbx_description
1 polymer ?
#
loop_
_entity_poly.entity_id
_entity_poly.type
_entity_poly.pdbx_seq_one_letter_code
_entity_poly.pdbx_strand_id
1 'polypeptide(L)'
;MVVVQMSKLIVPAEIPWEHLKGKELEELLYWLLDSMGAKELTWRIGGKGQGAADQGRDLELSMNVPMPDGEFRKERWWVQARGRKKTLAQSDFSEVVNNATVGRGGERVDVVVIATNSVFSNAAIDWVADWNKERDRPLVKLWGRPELERLCSQHPDAVARLFVEALTPSGKVEVIKAKLWDHGTFAGEPMLTSLWKVRHELSIDARALVALTASEAANGDLNRRSWGMLVNPSVIEESLALALLNTPVLVHRAEAAGSGSDAFISAFAYLIFLLVARAGAECTNQLLKEVWDWGCEYPPRLREAILEPVLVRLIFDVCEACAANCDRVTWSGEESDSRIASEFWYRLTDREEATQDTLLLQIERLEAPCAIGFQRNGADYCPFIQYNAESSFDNVLGILEVIERVIHVKARY
;
A
#
# COMPACT_ATOMS: atom_id res chain seq x y z
N MET A 1 20.24 2.45 6.07
CA MET A 1 19.63 2.76 4.76
C MET A 1 20.00 1.63 3.81
N VAL A 2 19.13 0.63 3.62
CA VAL A 2 19.39 -0.50 2.72
C VAL A 2 18.86 -0.13 1.35
N VAL A 3 19.75 -0.03 0.36
CA VAL A 3 19.37 0.11 -1.04
C VAL A 3 18.78 -1.23 -1.47
N VAL A 4 17.45 -1.33 -1.50
CA VAL A 4 16.77 -2.49 -2.07
C VAL A 4 17.02 -2.46 -3.58
N GLN A 5 17.71 -3.48 -4.09
CA GLN A 5 17.92 -3.65 -5.52
C GLN A 5 16.56 -3.96 -6.19
N MET A 6 15.93 -2.93 -6.75
CA MET A 6 14.59 -2.99 -7.33
C MET A 6 14.49 -3.85 -8.62
N SER A 7 15.61 -4.34 -9.16
CA SER A 7 15.67 -5.06 -10.43
C SER A 7 15.04 -6.46 -10.42
N LYS A 8 14.55 -6.96 -9.27
CA LYS A 8 13.84 -8.24 -9.14
C LYS A 8 12.32 -8.13 -9.04
N LEU A 9 11.77 -6.92 -8.95
CA LEU A 9 10.36 -6.69 -8.62
C LEU A 9 9.38 -7.05 -9.73
N ILE A 10 9.82 -6.98 -10.98
CA ILE A 10 8.98 -7.16 -12.16
C ILE A 10 9.73 -8.07 -13.12
N VAL A 11 9.10 -9.17 -13.51
CA VAL A 11 9.56 -9.96 -14.64
C VAL A 11 8.91 -9.35 -15.87
N PRO A 12 9.65 -8.66 -16.78
CA PRO A 12 9.02 -8.00 -17.94
C PRO A 12 8.28 -8.98 -18.87
N ALA A 13 8.63 -10.26 -18.77
CA ALA A 13 7.96 -11.36 -19.48
C ALA A 13 6.54 -11.66 -18.97
N GLU A 14 6.16 -11.19 -17.78
CA GLU A 14 4.82 -11.39 -17.20
C GLU A 14 3.85 -10.25 -17.55
N ILE A 15 4.34 -9.14 -18.11
CA ILE A 15 3.48 -8.05 -18.59
C ILE A 15 2.62 -8.58 -19.75
N PRO A 16 1.28 -8.41 -19.71
CA PRO A 16 0.37 -8.94 -20.73
C PRO A 16 0.38 -8.07 -22.00
N TRP A 17 1.53 -7.96 -22.68
CA TRP A 17 1.77 -7.09 -23.85
C TRP A 17 0.72 -7.24 -24.95
N GLU A 18 0.18 -8.44 -25.16
CA GLU A 18 -0.86 -8.68 -26.17
C GLU A 18 -2.17 -7.95 -25.87
N HIS A 19 -2.43 -7.62 -24.61
CA HIS A 19 -3.64 -6.94 -24.15
C HIS A 19 -3.45 -5.41 -24.12
N LEU A 20 -2.22 -4.93 -23.93
CA LEU A 20 -1.89 -3.49 -23.84
C LEU A 20 -2.11 -2.74 -25.15
N LYS A 21 -3.32 -2.21 -25.33
CA LYS A 21 -3.74 -1.46 -26.52
C LYS A 21 -4.58 -0.24 -26.15
N GLY A 22 -4.54 0.78 -27.02
CA GLY A 22 -5.28 2.02 -26.81
C GLY A 22 -4.96 2.64 -25.45
N LYS A 23 -6.01 2.95 -24.68
CA LYS A 23 -5.92 3.62 -23.38
C LYS A 23 -4.97 2.95 -22.38
N GLU A 24 -4.92 1.62 -22.33
CA GLU A 24 -4.03 0.90 -21.38
C GLU A 24 -2.55 1.10 -21.72
N LEU A 25 -2.22 1.14 -23.01
CA LEU A 25 -0.85 1.43 -23.46
C LEU A 25 -0.52 2.91 -23.23
N GLU A 26 -1.48 3.81 -23.44
CA GLU A 26 -1.31 5.24 -23.16
C GLU A 26 -1.10 5.48 -21.65
N GLU A 27 -1.84 4.78 -20.78
CA GLU A 27 -1.69 4.88 -19.33
C GLU A 27 -0.32 4.35 -18.87
N LEU A 28 0.16 3.25 -19.45
CA LEU A 28 1.54 2.77 -19.25
C LEU A 28 2.57 3.83 -19.61
N LEU A 29 2.45 4.44 -20.78
CA LEU A 29 3.38 5.46 -21.22
C LEU A 29 3.32 6.68 -20.31
N TYR A 30 2.12 7.09 -19.88
CA TYR A 30 1.94 8.21 -18.97
C TYR A 30 2.74 8.00 -17.68
N TRP A 31 2.50 6.89 -16.98
CA TRP A 31 3.17 6.63 -15.70
C TRP A 31 4.67 6.38 -15.87
N LEU A 32 5.08 5.76 -16.98
CA LEU A 32 6.48 5.58 -17.31
C LEU A 32 7.18 6.93 -17.50
N LEU A 33 6.59 7.84 -18.28
CA LEU A 33 7.14 9.17 -18.53
C LEU A 33 7.18 10.02 -17.26
N ASP A 34 6.15 9.94 -16.41
CA ASP A 34 6.12 10.59 -15.09
C ASP A 34 7.28 10.11 -14.20
N SER A 35 7.47 8.79 -14.10
CA SER A 35 8.58 8.19 -13.32
C SER A 35 9.97 8.51 -13.88
N MET A 36 10.07 8.81 -15.18
CA MET A 36 11.30 9.29 -15.83
C MET A 36 11.57 10.78 -15.56
N GLY A 37 10.68 11.47 -14.86
CA GLY A 37 10.83 12.88 -14.50
C GLY A 37 10.22 13.87 -15.48
N ALA A 38 9.27 13.44 -16.31
CA ALA A 38 8.54 14.31 -17.21
C ALA A 38 7.90 15.51 -16.47
N LYS A 39 7.87 16.65 -17.15
CA LYS A 39 7.22 17.89 -16.70
C LYS A 39 6.11 18.24 -17.69
N GLU A 40 5.08 18.94 -17.21
CA GLU A 40 3.95 19.40 -18.06
C GLU A 40 3.27 18.26 -18.84
N LEU A 41 3.33 17.03 -18.31
CA LEU A 41 2.76 15.84 -18.93
C LEU A 41 1.24 15.97 -19.03
N THR A 42 0.72 15.97 -20.25
CA THR A 42 -0.68 16.25 -20.55
C THR A 42 -1.27 15.23 -21.51
N TRP A 43 -2.45 14.71 -21.18
CA TRP A 43 -3.28 13.90 -22.07
C TRP A 43 -3.91 14.75 -23.16
N ARG A 44 -3.82 14.31 -24.41
CA ARG A 44 -4.49 14.94 -25.56
C ARG A 44 -5.68 14.07 -25.96
N ILE A 45 -6.80 14.23 -25.27
CA ILE A 45 -8.03 13.49 -25.61
C ILE A 45 -8.68 14.11 -26.85
N GLY A 46 -8.74 13.35 -27.94
CA GLY A 46 -9.62 13.62 -29.08
C GLY A 46 -11.08 13.52 -28.65
N GLY A 47 -11.84 14.60 -28.82
CA GLY A 47 -13.21 14.71 -28.32
C GLY A 47 -14.15 13.63 -28.87
N LYS A 48 -14.97 13.05 -27.98
CA LYS A 48 -16.18 12.31 -28.36
C LYS A 48 -17.18 13.28 -29.01
N GLY A 49 -17.11 13.45 -30.34
CA GLY A 49 -18.15 14.11 -31.13
C GLY A 49 -17.63 15.19 -32.08
N GLN A 50 -17.93 15.00 -33.37
CA GLN A 50 -17.91 15.98 -34.47
C GLN A 50 -16.62 16.82 -34.67
N GLY A 51 -15.72 16.31 -35.51
CA GLY A 51 -15.06 17.15 -36.52
C GLY A 51 -13.65 17.68 -36.26
N ALA A 52 -13.00 17.37 -35.13
CA ALA A 52 -11.58 17.65 -34.96
C ALA A 52 -10.76 16.38 -35.29
N ALA A 53 -10.04 16.38 -36.41
CA ALA A 53 -9.15 15.29 -36.80
C ALA A 53 -8.06 15.09 -35.74
N ASP A 54 -8.01 13.90 -35.14
CA ASP A 54 -6.90 13.45 -34.30
C ASP A 54 -5.62 13.50 -35.12
N GLN A 55 -4.75 14.47 -34.85
CA GLN A 55 -3.45 14.60 -35.54
C GLN A 55 -2.42 13.55 -35.07
N GLY A 56 -2.90 12.53 -34.35
CA GLY A 56 -2.13 11.41 -33.83
C GLY A 56 -1.08 11.83 -32.81
N ARG A 57 -1.50 12.46 -31.70
CA ARG A 57 -0.68 12.58 -30.49
C ARG A 57 -1.54 12.26 -29.28
N ASP A 58 -1.08 11.36 -28.43
CA ASP A 58 -1.83 10.95 -27.23
C ASP A 58 -1.33 11.69 -25.98
N LEU A 59 -0.01 11.88 -25.88
CA LEU A 59 0.64 12.59 -24.76
C LEU A 59 1.59 13.68 -25.25
N GLU A 60 1.65 14.77 -24.50
CA GLU A 60 2.59 15.89 -24.69
C GLU A 60 3.27 16.20 -23.36
N LEU A 61 4.59 16.38 -23.37
CA LEU A 61 5.38 16.64 -22.16
C LEU A 61 6.67 17.40 -22.46
N SER A 62 7.36 17.80 -21.40
CA SER A 62 8.67 18.44 -21.42
C SER A 62 9.67 17.62 -20.59
N MET A 63 10.86 17.37 -21.13
CA MET A 63 11.97 16.71 -20.42
C MET A 63 13.12 17.68 -20.21
N ASN A 64 13.76 17.66 -19.05
CA ASN A 64 14.99 18.41 -18.82
C ASN A 64 16.19 17.49 -19.09
N VAL A 65 16.95 17.78 -20.14
CA VAL A 65 18.14 17.00 -20.54
C VAL A 65 19.39 17.73 -20.05
N PRO A 66 20.25 17.08 -19.25
CA PRO A 66 21.50 17.67 -18.81
C PRO A 66 22.46 17.84 -19.99
N MET A 67 23.05 19.02 -20.10
CA MET A 67 24.04 19.38 -21.11
C MET A 67 25.47 19.26 -20.53
N PRO A 68 26.51 19.10 -21.37
CA PRO A 68 27.89 18.93 -20.89
C PRO A 68 28.44 20.10 -20.06
N ASP A 69 27.85 21.29 -20.18
CA ASP A 69 28.17 22.50 -19.42
C ASP A 69 27.50 22.56 -18.03
N GLY A 70 26.68 21.57 -17.69
CA GLY A 70 25.93 21.51 -16.44
C GLY A 70 24.59 22.25 -16.48
N GLU A 71 24.22 22.87 -17.61
CA GLU A 71 22.90 23.45 -17.81
C GLU A 71 21.88 22.37 -18.20
N PHE A 72 20.59 22.68 -18.04
CA PHE A 72 19.50 21.79 -18.47
C PHE A 72 18.78 22.39 -19.67
N ARG A 73 18.67 21.62 -20.75
CA ARG A 73 17.83 21.97 -21.88
C ARG A 73 16.45 21.36 -21.70
N LYS A 74 15.42 22.21 -21.75
CA LYS A 74 14.02 21.76 -21.82
C LYS A 74 13.72 21.31 -23.25
N GLU A 75 13.39 20.03 -23.42
CA GLU A 75 12.97 19.44 -24.69
C GLU A 75 11.48 19.16 -24.68
N ARG A 76 10.79 19.47 -25.77
CA ARG A 76 9.38 19.13 -25.94
C ARG A 76 9.19 17.78 -26.64
N TRP A 77 8.41 16.92 -26.03
CA TRP A 77 8.20 15.55 -26.45
C TRP A 77 6.73 15.30 -26.79
N TRP A 78 6.49 14.72 -27.97
CA TRP A 78 5.18 14.19 -28.37
C TRP A 78 5.24 12.68 -28.36
N VAL A 79 4.26 12.03 -27.76
CA VAL A 79 4.20 10.56 -27.67
C VAL A 79 2.90 10.07 -28.29
N GLN A 80 3.03 9.09 -29.16
CA GLN A 80 1.90 8.37 -29.76
C GLN A 80 1.99 6.89 -29.41
N ALA A 81 0.94 6.37 -28.79
CA ALA A 81 0.70 4.96 -28.58
C ALA A 81 0.04 4.33 -29.81
N ARG A 82 0.59 3.21 -30.28
CA ARG A 82 0.04 2.40 -31.38
C ARG A 82 0.02 0.93 -30.99
N GLY A 83 -1.10 0.49 -30.41
CA GLY A 83 -1.33 -0.92 -30.09
C GLY A 83 -1.51 -1.80 -31.34
N ARG A 84 -0.75 -2.89 -31.46
CA ARG A 84 -0.84 -3.87 -32.55
C ARG A 84 -0.78 -5.30 -32.03
N LYS A 85 -1.28 -6.25 -32.83
CA LYS A 85 -1.12 -7.71 -32.59
C LYS A 85 0.15 -8.29 -33.22
N LYS A 86 0.74 -7.55 -34.15
CA LYS A 86 1.91 -7.96 -34.95
C LYS A 86 2.78 -6.71 -35.14
N THR A 87 3.67 -6.74 -36.11
CA THR A 87 4.58 -5.66 -36.45
C THR A 87 3.86 -4.35 -36.79
N LEU A 88 4.40 -3.22 -36.32
CA LEU A 88 3.98 -1.87 -36.70
C LEU A 88 4.80 -1.38 -37.92
N ALA A 89 4.13 -0.96 -38.98
CA ALA A 89 4.76 -0.51 -40.23
C ALA A 89 4.90 1.02 -40.27
N GLN A 90 5.78 1.52 -41.13
CA GLN A 90 6.02 2.97 -41.30
C GLN A 90 4.73 3.75 -41.61
N SER A 91 3.87 3.20 -42.48
CA SER A 91 2.60 3.83 -42.87
C SER A 91 1.63 4.06 -41.70
N ASP A 92 1.84 3.37 -40.57
CA ASP A 92 0.99 3.51 -39.39
C ASP A 92 1.28 4.77 -38.54
N PHE A 93 2.44 5.41 -38.75
CA PHE A 93 2.89 6.52 -37.91
C PHE A 93 3.60 7.67 -38.66
N SER A 94 3.89 7.53 -39.95
CA SER A 94 4.57 8.59 -40.72
C SER A 94 3.81 9.92 -40.72
N GLU A 95 2.47 9.88 -40.69
CA GLU A 95 1.64 11.08 -40.60
C GLU A 95 1.86 11.86 -39.28
N VAL A 96 2.02 11.15 -38.16
CA VAL A 96 2.29 11.75 -36.84
C VAL A 96 3.62 12.51 -36.85
N VAL A 97 4.65 11.89 -37.42
CA VAL A 97 5.98 12.50 -37.54
C VAL A 97 5.95 13.73 -38.45
N ASN A 98 5.22 13.66 -39.57
CA ASN A 98 5.05 14.80 -40.47
C ASN A 98 4.28 15.94 -39.79
N ASN A 99 3.22 15.63 -39.05
CA ASN A 99 2.44 16.63 -38.30
C ASN A 99 3.28 17.34 -37.22
N ALA A 100 4.17 16.61 -36.55
CA ALA A 100 5.10 17.18 -35.58
C ALA A 100 6.12 18.15 -36.19
N THR A 101 6.42 17.99 -37.48
CA THR A 101 7.36 18.87 -38.21
C THR A 101 6.76 20.26 -38.49
N VAL A 102 5.44 20.34 -38.65
CA VAL A 102 4.77 21.59 -39.04
C VAL A 102 4.59 22.57 -37.88
N GLY A 103 4.51 22.09 -36.63
CA GLY A 103 4.46 22.91 -35.40
C GLY A 103 3.31 23.92 -35.34
N ARG A 104 2.29 23.71 -34.49
CA ARG A 104 1.27 24.75 -34.24
C ARG A 104 1.67 25.65 -33.07
N GLY A 105 1.61 26.97 -33.29
CA GLY A 105 1.82 28.00 -32.26
C GLY A 105 3.23 28.58 -32.17
N GLY A 106 4.13 28.24 -33.11
CA GLY A 106 5.51 28.74 -33.14
C GLY A 106 6.48 27.95 -32.26
N GLU A 107 6.02 26.90 -31.58
CA GLU A 107 6.85 26.07 -30.71
C GLU A 107 7.24 24.77 -31.41
N ARG A 108 8.55 24.52 -31.49
CA ARG A 108 9.15 23.38 -32.19
C ARG A 108 9.09 22.13 -31.31
N VAL A 109 8.67 21.00 -31.87
CA VAL A 109 8.74 19.69 -31.20
C VAL A 109 10.18 19.18 -31.30
N ASP A 110 10.76 18.77 -30.18
CA ASP A 110 12.12 18.26 -30.15
C ASP A 110 12.18 16.76 -30.44
N VAL A 111 11.28 16.01 -29.82
CA VAL A 111 11.27 14.55 -29.89
C VAL A 111 9.86 14.04 -30.16
N VAL A 112 9.73 13.10 -31.09
CA VAL A 112 8.52 12.33 -31.32
C VAL A 112 8.80 10.88 -30.94
N VAL A 113 8.03 10.34 -30.01
CA VAL A 113 8.10 8.95 -29.59
C VAL A 113 6.92 8.20 -30.20
N ILE A 114 7.22 7.17 -30.99
CA ILE A 114 6.23 6.19 -31.43
C ILE A 114 6.39 4.97 -30.54
N ALA A 115 5.38 4.67 -29.73
CA ALA A 115 5.38 3.58 -28.79
C ALA A 115 4.39 2.49 -29.19
N THR A 116 4.80 1.22 -29.09
CA THR A 116 3.94 0.07 -29.43
C THR A 116 4.20 -1.10 -28.49
N ASN A 117 3.14 -1.84 -28.16
CA ASN A 117 3.19 -3.10 -27.41
C ASN A 117 3.81 -4.27 -28.23
N SER A 118 4.24 -4.00 -29.46
CA SER A 118 4.73 -4.99 -30.43
C SER A 118 6.13 -4.63 -30.94
N VAL A 119 6.54 -5.12 -32.11
CA VAL A 119 7.84 -4.80 -32.73
C VAL A 119 7.66 -3.93 -33.96
N PHE A 120 8.67 -3.14 -34.32
CA PHE A 120 8.70 -2.37 -35.56
C PHE A 120 9.18 -3.22 -36.74
N SER A 121 8.72 -2.90 -37.94
CA SER A 121 9.28 -3.52 -39.15
C SER A 121 10.67 -2.96 -39.46
N ASN A 122 11.52 -3.73 -40.13
CA ASN A 122 12.85 -3.25 -40.54
C ASN A 122 12.74 -1.97 -41.38
N ALA A 123 11.78 -1.91 -42.32
CA ALA A 123 11.52 -0.71 -43.10
C ALA A 123 11.14 0.52 -42.25
N ALA A 124 10.43 0.34 -41.14
CA ALA A 124 10.11 1.42 -40.22
C ALA A 124 11.36 1.90 -39.45
N ILE A 125 12.23 0.97 -39.03
CA ILE A 125 13.48 1.27 -38.35
C ILE A 125 14.43 2.03 -39.29
N ASP A 126 14.62 1.54 -40.51
CA ASP A 126 15.47 2.15 -41.53
C ASP A 126 14.98 3.56 -41.89
N TRP A 127 13.67 3.73 -42.07
CA TRP A 127 13.08 5.04 -42.35
C TRP A 127 13.32 6.06 -41.23
N VAL A 128 13.23 5.65 -39.95
CA VAL A 128 13.53 6.53 -38.82
C VAL A 128 15.02 6.86 -38.74
N ALA A 129 15.89 5.91 -39.05
CA ALA A 129 17.33 6.15 -39.09
C ALA A 129 17.68 7.19 -40.17
N ASP A 130 17.10 7.06 -41.37
CA ASP A 130 17.26 8.03 -42.46
C ASP A 130 16.67 9.38 -42.08
N TRP A 131 15.46 9.42 -41.50
CA TRP A 131 14.84 10.66 -41.02
C TRP A 131 15.72 11.44 -40.04
N ASN A 132 16.24 10.75 -39.01
CA ASN A 132 17.07 11.34 -37.96
C ASN A 132 18.46 11.75 -38.47
N LYS A 133 18.93 11.16 -39.58
CA LYS A 133 20.18 11.57 -40.23
C LYS A 133 20.00 12.83 -41.08
N GLU A 134 18.84 12.98 -41.71
CA GLU A 134 18.52 14.12 -42.57
C GLU A 134 18.05 15.36 -41.80
N ARG A 135 17.58 15.20 -40.55
CA ARG A 135 16.91 16.27 -39.80
C ARG A 135 17.41 16.33 -38.36
N ASP A 136 17.68 17.56 -37.91
CA ASP A 136 18.03 17.79 -36.51
C ASP A 136 16.83 17.65 -35.58
N ARG A 137 15.62 18.05 -36.00
CA ARG A 137 14.37 17.96 -35.23
C ARG A 137 13.11 17.89 -36.12
N PRO A 138 12.03 17.24 -35.66
CA PRO A 138 11.98 16.43 -34.44
C PRO A 138 12.79 15.14 -34.61
N LEU A 139 13.49 14.73 -33.55
CA LEU A 139 14.11 13.40 -33.49
C LEU A 139 13.01 12.36 -33.24
N VAL A 140 12.99 11.31 -34.03
CA VAL A 140 12.01 10.23 -33.89
C VAL A 140 12.63 9.08 -33.09
N LYS A 141 11.96 8.69 -32.00
CA LYS A 141 12.31 7.53 -31.17
C LYS A 141 11.26 6.45 -31.33
N LEU A 142 11.73 5.21 -31.50
CA LEU A 142 10.87 4.03 -31.60
C LEU A 142 10.95 3.24 -30.29
N TRP A 143 9.83 3.20 -29.56
CA TRP A 143 9.69 2.42 -28.34
C TRP A 143 8.86 1.17 -28.61
N GLY A 144 9.54 0.12 -29.07
CA GLY A 144 8.93 -1.18 -29.29
C GLY A 144 8.88 -1.97 -27.99
N ARG A 145 8.23 -3.12 -28.00
CA ARG A 145 8.13 -4.02 -26.86
C ARG A 145 9.46 -4.23 -26.12
N PRO A 146 10.60 -4.56 -26.77
CA PRO A 146 11.86 -4.74 -26.04
C PRO A 146 12.34 -3.49 -25.29
N GLU A 147 12.13 -2.32 -25.88
CA GLU A 147 12.50 -1.04 -25.27
C GLU A 147 11.55 -0.66 -24.14
N LEU A 148 10.25 -0.88 -24.31
CA LEU A 148 9.27 -0.67 -23.25
C LEU A 148 9.50 -1.65 -22.09
N GLU A 149 9.82 -2.92 -22.35
CA GLU A 149 10.21 -3.90 -21.31
C GLU A 149 11.43 -3.42 -20.53
N ARG A 150 12.45 -2.89 -21.22
CA ARG A 150 13.64 -2.32 -20.60
C ARG A 150 13.30 -1.10 -19.73
N LEU A 151 12.48 -0.18 -20.23
CA LEU A 151 12.06 1.01 -19.49
C LEU A 151 11.19 0.64 -18.27
N CYS A 152 10.25 -0.30 -18.43
CA CYS A 152 9.44 -0.84 -17.34
C CYS A 152 10.29 -1.48 -16.24
N SER A 153 11.39 -2.13 -16.61
CA SER A 153 12.35 -2.70 -15.64
C SER A 153 13.12 -1.63 -14.87
N GLN A 154 13.36 -0.48 -15.48
CA GLN A 154 14.06 0.66 -14.87
C GLN A 154 13.13 1.52 -14.00
N HIS A 155 11.82 1.41 -14.23
CA HIS A 155 10.77 2.19 -13.60
C HIS A 155 9.64 1.28 -13.06
N PRO A 156 9.94 0.41 -12.08
CA PRO A 156 8.99 -0.60 -11.60
C PRO A 156 7.77 -0.01 -10.90
N ASP A 157 7.88 1.21 -10.36
CA ASP A 157 6.79 1.98 -9.77
C ASP A 157 5.68 2.30 -10.79
N ALA A 158 6.04 2.62 -12.03
CA ALA A 158 5.08 2.88 -13.10
C ALA A 158 4.26 1.63 -13.46
N VAL A 159 4.93 0.47 -13.48
CA VAL A 159 4.33 -0.82 -13.84
C VAL A 159 3.47 -1.36 -12.69
N ALA A 160 3.94 -1.24 -11.44
CA ALA A 160 3.21 -1.68 -10.26
C ALA A 160 1.86 -0.97 -10.09
N ARG A 161 1.74 0.27 -10.59
CA ARG A 161 0.48 1.02 -10.60
C ARG A 161 -0.56 0.46 -11.57
N LEU A 162 -0.13 -0.18 -12.64
CA LEU A 162 -1.00 -0.60 -13.75
C LEU A 162 -1.24 -2.11 -13.81
N PHE A 163 -0.22 -2.90 -13.47
CA PHE A 163 -0.23 -4.35 -13.65
C PHE A 163 -0.01 -5.07 -12.33
N VAL A 164 -0.77 -4.68 -11.31
CA VAL A 164 -0.83 -5.39 -10.03
C VAL A 164 -1.04 -6.90 -10.23
N GLU A 165 -1.82 -7.31 -11.23
CA GLU A 165 -2.11 -8.71 -11.54
C GLU A 165 -0.96 -9.45 -12.24
N ALA A 166 -0.06 -8.74 -12.92
CA ALA A 166 1.09 -9.33 -13.62
C ALA A 166 2.29 -9.56 -12.71
N LEU A 167 2.22 -9.16 -11.45
CA LEU A 167 3.28 -9.36 -10.47
C LEU A 167 3.20 -10.76 -9.88
N THR A 168 4.36 -11.42 -9.76
CA THR A 168 4.53 -12.58 -8.87
C THR A 168 4.01 -12.28 -7.45
N PRO A 169 3.59 -13.29 -6.66
CA PRO A 169 3.19 -13.07 -5.28
C PRO A 169 4.23 -12.32 -4.44
N SER A 170 5.52 -12.64 -4.61
CA SER A 170 6.60 -11.91 -3.93
C SER A 170 6.72 -10.44 -4.40
N GLY A 171 6.55 -10.18 -5.70
CA GLY A 171 6.53 -8.81 -6.24
C GLY A 171 5.38 -7.98 -5.67
N LYS A 172 4.20 -8.60 -5.51
CA LYS A 172 3.05 -7.97 -4.86
C LYS A 172 3.34 -7.60 -3.40
N VAL A 173 3.97 -8.49 -2.62
CA VAL A 173 4.37 -8.20 -1.23
C VAL A 173 5.31 -6.99 -1.16
N GLU A 174 6.30 -6.91 -2.05
CA GLU A 174 7.21 -5.77 -2.08
C GLU A 174 6.53 -4.46 -2.51
N VAL A 175 5.53 -4.52 -3.41
CA VAL A 175 4.70 -3.35 -3.73
C VAL A 175 3.93 -2.89 -2.50
N ILE A 176 3.31 -3.80 -1.75
CA ILE A 176 2.61 -3.44 -0.50
C ILE A 176 3.58 -2.81 0.51
N LYS A 177 4.80 -3.35 0.64
CA LYS A 177 5.86 -2.75 1.46
C LYS A 177 6.18 -1.33 1.01
N ALA A 178 6.43 -1.10 -0.28
CA ALA A 178 6.74 0.23 -0.79
C ALA A 178 5.58 1.22 -0.58
N LYS A 179 4.33 0.79 -0.81
CA LYS A 179 3.15 1.64 -0.57
C LYS A 179 3.10 2.15 0.87
N LEU A 180 3.30 1.28 1.85
CA LEU A 180 3.30 1.69 3.25
C LEU A 180 4.56 2.49 3.59
N TRP A 181 5.72 1.86 3.43
CA TRP A 181 6.97 2.34 4.00
C TRP A 181 7.52 3.56 3.27
N ASP A 182 7.33 3.68 1.95
CA ASP A 182 7.90 4.77 1.17
C ASP A 182 6.87 5.87 0.88
N HIS A 183 5.59 5.50 0.76
CA HIS A 183 4.53 6.43 0.35
C HIS A 183 3.47 6.72 1.43
N GLY A 184 3.42 5.98 2.54
CA GLY A 184 2.38 6.17 3.57
C GLY A 184 0.97 5.83 3.09
N THR A 185 0.84 4.95 2.10
CA THR A 185 -0.45 4.52 1.51
C THR A 185 -0.67 3.03 1.68
N PHE A 186 -1.92 2.58 1.54
CA PHE A 186 -2.31 1.20 1.81
C PHE A 186 -2.60 0.40 0.53
N ALA A 187 -2.46 -0.91 0.61
CA ALA A 187 -2.94 -1.81 -0.43
C ALA A 187 -4.47 -1.95 -0.36
N GLY A 188 -5.12 -2.10 -1.51
CA GLY A 188 -6.56 -2.34 -1.57
C GLY A 188 -6.92 -3.81 -1.41
N GLU A 189 -8.18 -4.05 -1.06
CA GLU A 189 -8.76 -5.37 -0.85
C GLU A 189 -8.48 -6.43 -1.96
N PRO A 190 -8.54 -6.10 -3.27
CA PRO A 190 -8.24 -7.10 -4.31
C PRO A 190 -6.81 -7.65 -4.25
N MET A 191 -5.85 -6.79 -3.92
CA MET A 191 -4.44 -7.18 -3.79
C MET A 191 -4.26 -8.14 -2.61
N LEU A 192 -4.80 -7.77 -1.45
CA LEU A 192 -4.72 -8.55 -0.22
C LEU A 192 -5.42 -9.92 -0.39
N THR A 193 -6.61 -9.94 -1.00
CA THR A 193 -7.33 -11.17 -1.37
C THR A 193 -6.47 -12.07 -2.26
N SER A 194 -5.79 -11.50 -3.26
CA SER A 194 -4.96 -12.28 -4.18
C SER A 194 -3.75 -12.91 -3.50
N LEU A 195 -3.12 -12.21 -2.55
CA LEU A 195 -2.00 -12.72 -1.76
C LEU A 195 -2.45 -13.79 -0.77
N TRP A 196 -3.62 -13.64 -0.16
CA TRP A 196 -4.13 -14.58 0.83
C TRP A 196 -4.40 -15.97 0.27
N LYS A 197 -4.82 -16.04 -1.01
CA LYS A 197 -5.01 -17.31 -1.73
C LYS A 197 -3.73 -18.14 -1.83
N VAL A 198 -2.57 -17.48 -1.85
CA VAL A 198 -1.24 -18.11 -1.96
C VAL A 198 -0.41 -17.92 -0.68
N ARG A 199 -1.07 -17.64 0.46
CA ARG A 199 -0.42 -17.18 1.69
C ARG A 199 0.67 -18.11 2.24
N HIS A 200 0.49 -19.43 2.07
CA HIS A 200 1.44 -20.44 2.53
C HIS A 200 2.74 -20.49 1.71
N GLU A 201 2.77 -19.82 0.56
CA GLU A 201 3.94 -19.71 -0.32
C GLU A 201 4.69 -18.39 -0.12
N LEU A 202 4.15 -17.46 0.68
CA LEU A 202 4.72 -16.14 0.89
C LEU A 202 5.80 -16.14 1.96
N SER A 203 6.92 -15.49 1.66
CA SER A 203 7.89 -15.10 2.68
C SER A 203 7.49 -13.75 3.27
N ILE A 204 6.90 -13.76 4.46
CA ILE A 204 6.48 -12.54 5.17
C ILE A 204 7.56 -12.16 6.19
N ASP A 205 8.35 -11.13 5.87
CA ASP A 205 9.29 -10.49 6.79
C ASP A 205 8.58 -9.45 7.69
N ALA A 206 9.31 -8.86 8.62
CA ALA A 206 8.73 -7.92 9.57
C ALA A 206 8.13 -6.67 8.90
N ARG A 207 8.77 -6.15 7.84
CA ARG A 207 8.25 -5.00 7.08
C ARG A 207 7.00 -5.36 6.29
N ALA A 208 6.95 -6.56 5.72
CA ALA A 208 5.80 -7.11 5.01
C ALA A 208 4.62 -7.25 5.96
N LEU A 209 4.84 -7.79 7.16
CA LEU A 209 3.77 -7.99 8.13
C LEU A 209 3.11 -6.67 8.52
N VAL A 210 3.89 -5.63 8.86
CA VAL A 210 3.34 -4.30 9.17
C VAL A 210 2.55 -3.74 7.98
N ALA A 211 3.05 -3.90 6.75
CA ALA A 211 2.40 -3.37 5.56
C ALA A 211 1.09 -4.10 5.23
N LEU A 212 1.05 -5.43 5.42
CA LEU A 212 -0.15 -6.23 5.26
C LEU A 212 -1.20 -5.89 6.32
N THR A 213 -0.82 -5.86 7.61
CA THR A 213 -1.76 -5.56 8.71
C THR A 213 -2.29 -4.13 8.65
N ALA A 214 -1.44 -3.14 8.35
CA ALA A 214 -1.90 -1.76 8.15
C ALA A 214 -2.82 -1.63 6.94
N SER A 215 -2.59 -2.41 5.88
CA SER A 215 -3.50 -2.43 4.73
C SER A 215 -4.84 -3.07 5.08
N GLU A 216 -4.89 -4.18 5.81
CA GLU A 216 -6.16 -4.75 6.30
C GLU A 216 -6.94 -3.75 7.16
N ALA A 217 -6.25 -3.10 8.11
CA ALA A 217 -6.84 -2.06 8.95
C ALA A 217 -7.42 -0.91 8.13
N ALA A 218 -6.73 -0.46 7.08
CA ALA A 218 -7.21 0.60 6.19
C ALA A 218 -8.42 0.18 5.32
N ASN A 219 -8.56 -1.11 5.00
CA ASN A 219 -9.76 -1.65 4.36
C ASN A 219 -10.88 -1.92 5.39
N GLY A 220 -10.61 -1.64 6.68
CA GLY A 220 -11.55 -1.62 7.79
C GLY A 220 -11.90 -3.00 8.34
N ASP A 221 -11.05 -4.01 8.14
CA ASP A 221 -11.31 -5.36 8.64
C ASP A 221 -10.01 -6.14 8.89
N LEU A 222 -9.59 -6.16 10.16
CA LEU A 222 -8.44 -6.94 10.62
C LEU A 222 -8.77 -8.42 10.89
N ASN A 223 -10.04 -8.81 10.87
CA ASN A 223 -10.48 -10.17 11.17
C ASN A 223 -10.42 -11.07 9.93
N ARG A 224 -10.54 -10.51 8.72
CA ARG A 224 -10.54 -11.27 7.46
C ARG A 224 -9.32 -12.15 7.28
N ARG A 225 -8.13 -11.62 7.58
CA ARG A 225 -6.85 -12.23 7.21
C ARG A 225 -5.86 -12.08 8.34
N SER A 226 -5.71 -13.16 9.09
CA SER A 226 -4.80 -13.24 10.23
C SER A 226 -3.34 -13.39 9.78
N TRP A 227 -2.78 -12.39 9.09
CA TRP A 227 -1.41 -12.42 8.55
C TRP A 227 -0.36 -12.76 9.61
N GLY A 228 -0.55 -12.30 10.85
CA GLY A 228 0.36 -12.58 11.95
C GLY A 228 0.36 -14.04 12.43
N MET A 229 -0.64 -14.83 12.07
CA MET A 229 -0.68 -16.27 12.36
C MET A 229 0.19 -17.10 11.40
N LEU A 230 0.60 -16.52 10.27
CA LEU A 230 1.45 -17.19 9.27
C LEU A 230 2.95 -17.11 9.59
N VAL A 231 3.35 -16.25 10.52
CA VAL A 231 4.76 -15.98 10.84
C VAL A 231 5.15 -16.54 12.21
N ASN A 232 6.45 -16.58 12.49
CA ASN A 232 6.96 -16.90 13.83
C ASN A 232 6.78 -15.71 14.79
N PRO A 233 6.68 -15.95 16.12
CA PRO A 233 6.54 -14.86 17.10
C PRO A 233 7.65 -13.81 17.01
N SER A 234 8.89 -14.21 16.71
CA SER A 234 10.01 -13.29 16.53
C SER A 234 9.80 -12.27 15.40
N VAL A 235 9.08 -12.66 14.33
CA VAL A 235 8.74 -11.73 13.25
C VAL A 235 7.70 -10.71 13.72
N ILE A 236 6.77 -11.10 14.60
CA ILE A 236 5.79 -10.18 15.21
C ILE A 236 6.50 -9.18 16.12
N GLU A 237 7.43 -9.65 16.96
CA GLU A 237 8.27 -8.79 17.81
C GLU A 237 9.03 -7.75 16.98
N GLU A 238 9.74 -8.20 15.94
CA GLU A 238 10.49 -7.31 15.04
C GLU A 238 9.55 -6.34 14.29
N SER A 239 8.36 -6.81 13.88
CA SER A 239 7.36 -5.98 13.21
C SER A 239 6.85 -4.86 14.10
N LEU A 240 6.50 -5.19 15.34
CA LEU A 240 6.02 -4.22 16.33
C LEU A 240 7.13 -3.22 16.67
N ALA A 241 8.37 -3.68 16.85
CA ALA A 241 9.51 -2.80 17.09
C ALA A 241 9.73 -1.83 15.93
N LEU A 242 9.76 -2.33 14.69
CA LEU A 242 9.90 -1.52 13.48
C LEU A 242 8.76 -0.51 13.34
N ALA A 243 7.52 -0.93 13.57
CA ALA A 243 6.34 -0.09 13.51
C ALA A 243 6.44 1.09 14.50
N LEU A 244 6.68 0.79 15.78
CA LEU A 244 6.75 1.79 16.84
C LEU A 244 7.85 2.82 16.58
N LEU A 245 9.07 2.36 16.27
CA LEU A 245 10.21 3.25 15.98
C LEU A 245 9.94 4.17 14.78
N ASN A 246 9.24 3.68 13.77
CA ASN A 246 8.98 4.46 12.55
C ASN A 246 7.67 5.25 12.57
N THR A 247 6.91 5.22 13.67
CA THR A 247 5.60 5.90 13.78
C THR A 247 5.63 7.36 13.32
N PRO A 248 6.57 8.23 13.78
CA PRO A 248 6.55 9.64 13.38
C PRO A 248 6.69 9.83 11.85
N VAL A 249 7.54 9.01 11.22
CA VAL A 249 7.78 9.07 9.77
C VAL A 249 6.57 8.54 9.00
N LEU A 250 5.99 7.42 9.46
CA LEU A 250 4.84 6.80 8.82
C LEU A 250 3.60 7.71 8.89
N VAL A 251 3.31 8.28 10.06
CA VAL A 251 2.19 9.21 10.25
C VAL A 251 2.37 10.45 9.38
N HIS A 252 3.56 11.06 9.38
CA HIS A 252 3.81 12.23 8.54
C HIS A 252 3.59 11.95 7.03
N ARG A 253 4.06 10.79 6.55
CA ARG A 253 3.84 10.38 5.15
C ARG A 253 2.36 10.11 4.85
N ALA A 254 1.66 9.45 5.77
CA ALA A 254 0.25 9.14 5.58
C ALA A 254 -0.64 10.39 5.58
N GLU A 255 -0.35 11.36 6.45
CA GLU A 255 -1.00 12.68 6.43
C GLU A 255 -0.74 13.41 5.11
N ALA A 256 0.52 13.43 4.64
CA ALA A 256 0.87 14.02 3.36
C ALA A 256 0.18 13.33 2.17
N ALA A 257 -0.13 12.03 2.28
CA ALA A 257 -0.87 11.24 1.31
C ALA A 257 -2.39 11.29 1.50
N GLY A 258 -2.91 11.98 2.53
CA GLY A 258 -4.34 12.05 2.84
C GLY A 258 -4.96 10.75 3.35
N SER A 259 -4.15 9.82 3.87
CA SER A 259 -4.57 8.49 4.32
C SER A 259 -4.89 8.41 5.83
N GLY A 260 -4.45 9.39 6.63
CA GLY A 260 -4.67 9.45 8.07
C GLY A 260 -3.84 8.44 8.89
N SER A 261 -3.97 8.47 10.22
CA SER A 261 -3.21 7.64 11.16
C SER A 261 -3.94 6.42 11.71
N ASP A 262 -5.28 6.36 11.58
CA ASP A 262 -6.13 5.33 12.22
C ASP A 262 -5.74 3.90 11.86
N ALA A 263 -5.39 3.65 10.59
CA ALA A 263 -4.98 2.33 10.14
C ALA A 263 -3.69 1.83 10.82
N PHE A 264 -2.76 2.75 11.16
CA PHE A 264 -1.55 2.39 11.90
C PHE A 264 -1.87 2.04 13.34
N ILE A 265 -2.71 2.84 13.99
CA ILE A 265 -3.14 2.62 15.38
C ILE A 265 -3.77 1.23 15.50
N SER A 266 -4.72 0.91 14.62
CA SER A 266 -5.40 -0.39 14.58
C SER A 266 -4.43 -1.54 14.27
N ALA A 267 -3.50 -1.36 13.32
CA ALA A 267 -2.51 -2.39 13.00
C ALA A 267 -1.53 -2.65 14.14
N PHE A 268 -1.10 -1.61 14.87
CA PHE A 268 -0.18 -1.76 15.98
C PHE A 268 -0.88 -2.40 17.18
N ALA A 269 -2.14 -2.04 17.43
CA ALA A 269 -2.97 -2.66 18.45
C ALA A 269 -3.13 -4.16 18.17
N TYR A 270 -3.38 -4.52 16.90
CA TYR A 270 -3.42 -5.91 16.45
C TYR A 270 -2.10 -6.66 16.64
N LEU A 271 -0.94 -6.04 16.33
CA LEU A 271 0.36 -6.66 16.56
C LEU A 271 0.64 -6.88 18.05
N ILE A 272 0.29 -5.94 18.92
CA ILE A 272 0.38 -6.12 20.38
C ILE A 272 -0.52 -7.27 20.83
N PHE A 273 -1.78 -7.30 20.38
CA PHE A 273 -2.72 -8.38 20.68
C PHE A 273 -2.16 -9.76 20.32
N LEU A 274 -1.62 -9.91 19.10
CA LEU A 274 -1.00 -11.14 18.65
C LEU A 274 0.22 -11.53 19.47
N LEU A 275 1.04 -10.54 19.86
CA LEU A 275 2.23 -10.82 20.66
C LEU A 275 1.87 -11.27 22.07
N VAL A 276 0.87 -10.64 22.70
CA VAL A 276 0.32 -11.11 23.99
C VAL A 276 -0.19 -12.55 23.85
N ALA A 277 -0.97 -12.83 22.80
CA ALA A 277 -1.53 -14.17 22.58
C ALA A 277 -0.47 -15.27 22.39
N ARG A 278 0.71 -14.92 21.83
CA ARG A 278 1.72 -15.91 21.41
C ARG A 278 2.97 -15.96 22.29
N ALA A 279 3.32 -14.85 22.94
CA ALA A 279 4.51 -14.70 23.78
C ALA A 279 4.19 -14.31 25.22
N GLY A 280 2.94 -13.94 25.53
CA GLY A 280 2.49 -13.54 26.88
C GLY A 280 2.66 -12.05 27.17
N ALA A 281 2.02 -11.60 28.25
CA ALA A 281 2.01 -10.19 28.64
C ALA A 281 3.41 -9.67 29.02
N GLU A 282 4.21 -10.46 29.73
CA GLU A 282 5.53 -10.04 30.21
C GLU A 282 6.52 -9.79 29.07
N CYS A 283 6.62 -10.72 28.11
CA CYS A 283 7.48 -10.56 26.94
C CYS A 283 7.07 -9.33 26.12
N THR A 284 5.75 -9.14 25.95
CA THR A 284 5.21 -7.97 25.23
C THR A 284 5.55 -6.66 25.95
N ASN A 285 5.34 -6.60 27.26
CA ASN A 285 5.68 -5.45 28.10
C ASN A 285 7.17 -5.11 28.05
N GLN A 286 8.03 -6.13 28.10
CA GLN A 286 9.47 -5.95 27.98
C GLN A 286 9.84 -5.30 26.64
N LEU A 287 9.31 -5.83 25.53
CA LEU A 287 9.52 -5.24 24.21
C LEU A 287 9.06 -3.78 24.15
N LEU A 288 7.87 -3.47 24.64
CA LEU A 288 7.32 -2.09 24.63
C LEU A 288 8.16 -1.11 25.47
N LYS A 289 8.92 -1.59 26.45
CA LYS A 289 9.84 -0.77 27.25
C LYS A 289 11.19 -0.58 26.57
N GLU A 290 11.75 -1.65 26.01
CA GLU A 290 13.12 -1.69 25.49
C GLU A 290 13.25 -1.19 24.05
N VAL A 291 12.16 -1.22 23.26
CA VAL A 291 12.19 -0.83 21.83
C VAL A 291 12.77 0.57 21.62
N TRP A 292 12.55 1.49 22.56
CA TRP A 292 12.96 2.89 22.46
C TRP A 292 14.45 3.15 22.65
N ASP A 293 15.19 2.15 23.13
CA ASP A 293 16.63 2.27 23.39
C ASP A 293 17.46 2.00 22.12
N TRP A 294 16.80 1.73 20.99
CA TRP A 294 17.44 1.42 19.72
C TRP A 294 17.75 2.67 18.90
N GLY A 295 19.01 3.10 18.94
CA GLY A 295 19.63 3.99 17.96
C GLY A 295 19.29 5.48 18.04
N CYS A 296 18.18 5.86 18.67
CA CYS A 296 17.76 7.25 18.89
C CYS A 296 17.13 7.40 20.28
N GLU A 297 17.37 8.53 20.96
CA GLU A 297 16.75 8.81 22.25
C GLU A 297 15.32 9.33 22.04
N TYR A 298 14.31 8.50 22.29
CA TYR A 298 12.91 8.92 22.26
C TYR A 298 12.53 9.56 23.60
N PRO A 299 12.08 10.83 23.64
CA PRO A 299 11.60 11.46 24.87
C PRO A 299 10.39 10.70 25.45
N PRO A 300 10.26 10.56 26.79
CA PRO A 300 9.14 9.84 27.40
C PRO A 300 7.75 10.26 26.88
N ARG A 301 7.52 11.57 26.74
CA ARG A 301 6.26 12.12 26.19
C ARG A 301 5.97 11.68 24.76
N LEU A 302 7.00 11.46 23.94
CA LEU A 302 6.82 10.97 22.58
C LEU A 302 6.48 9.48 22.58
N ARG A 303 7.08 8.70 23.49
CA ARG A 303 6.75 7.27 23.67
C ARG A 303 5.29 7.13 24.08
N GLU A 304 4.85 7.92 25.05
CA GLU A 304 3.46 8.00 25.51
C GLU A 304 2.53 8.38 24.36
N ALA A 305 2.82 9.46 23.63
CA ALA A 305 2.01 9.91 22.51
C ALA A 305 1.88 8.89 21.36
N ILE A 306 2.85 7.97 21.21
CA ILE A 306 2.79 6.86 20.24
C ILE A 306 1.99 5.69 20.80
N LEU A 307 2.24 5.29 22.05
CA LEU A 307 1.67 4.07 22.64
C LEU A 307 0.23 4.24 23.12
N GLU A 308 -0.11 5.38 23.71
CA GLU A 308 -1.43 5.67 24.26
C GLU A 308 -2.57 5.37 23.26
N PRO A 309 -2.60 5.95 22.03
CA PRO A 309 -3.69 5.68 21.10
C PRO A 309 -3.79 4.19 20.70
N VAL A 310 -2.64 3.51 20.63
CA VAL A 310 -2.56 2.08 20.29
C VAL A 310 -3.15 1.23 21.43
N LEU A 311 -2.81 1.53 22.68
CA LEU A 311 -3.32 0.82 23.85
C LEU A 311 -4.80 1.10 24.07
N VAL A 312 -5.26 2.35 23.89
CA VAL A 312 -6.70 2.69 23.91
C VAL A 312 -7.45 1.85 22.89
N ARG A 313 -6.96 1.79 21.64
CA ARG A 313 -7.59 1.00 20.58
C ARG A 313 -7.62 -0.49 20.93
N LEU A 314 -6.51 -1.03 21.43
CA LEU A 314 -6.42 -2.43 21.85
C LEU A 314 -7.41 -2.77 22.98
N ILE A 315 -7.49 -1.92 24.01
CA ILE A 315 -8.41 -2.10 25.14
C ILE A 315 -9.85 -2.07 24.63
N PHE A 316 -10.19 -1.12 23.77
CA PHE A 316 -11.52 -1.01 23.18
C PHE A 316 -11.90 -2.29 22.42
N ASP A 317 -11.07 -2.70 21.46
CA ASP A 317 -11.23 -3.90 20.64
C ASP A 317 -11.45 -5.17 21.50
N VAL A 318 -10.59 -5.39 22.51
CA VAL A 318 -10.69 -6.58 23.38
C VAL A 318 -11.89 -6.48 24.33
N CYS A 319 -12.20 -5.29 24.84
CA CYS A 319 -13.34 -5.10 25.74
C CYS A 319 -14.66 -5.38 25.02
N GLU A 320 -14.80 -4.92 23.79
CA GLU A 320 -15.98 -5.16 22.96
C GLU A 320 -16.19 -6.66 22.75
N ALA A 321 -15.15 -7.37 22.29
CA ALA A 321 -15.19 -8.81 22.09
C ALA A 321 -15.46 -9.59 23.40
N CYS A 322 -14.92 -9.12 24.52
CA CYS A 322 -15.14 -9.72 25.83
C CYS A 322 -16.59 -9.55 26.30
N ALA A 323 -17.19 -8.38 26.04
CA ALA A 323 -18.48 -7.98 26.60
C ALA A 323 -19.69 -8.60 25.91
N ALA A 324 -19.55 -9.08 24.68
CA ALA A 324 -20.67 -9.67 23.93
C ALA A 324 -21.41 -10.81 24.64
N ASN A 325 -20.73 -11.53 25.53
CA ASN A 325 -21.31 -12.58 26.38
C ASN A 325 -21.02 -12.30 27.87
N CYS A 326 -21.12 -11.03 28.31
CA CYS A 326 -20.84 -10.63 29.69
C CYS A 326 -22.02 -9.87 30.31
N ASP A 327 -22.67 -10.48 31.31
CA ASP A 327 -23.79 -9.83 32.02
C ASP A 327 -23.39 -8.53 32.75
N ARG A 328 -22.09 -8.35 33.02
CA ARG A 328 -21.55 -7.17 33.70
C ARG A 328 -21.43 -5.95 32.80
N VAL A 329 -21.16 -6.12 31.50
CA VAL A 329 -20.92 -5.00 30.58
C VAL A 329 -21.84 -5.15 29.38
N THR A 330 -22.76 -4.20 29.20
CA THR A 330 -23.69 -4.17 28.06
C THR A 330 -23.27 -3.06 27.09
N TRP A 331 -23.37 -3.34 25.80
CA TRP A 331 -23.10 -2.41 24.71
C TRP A 331 -24.40 -2.14 23.94
N SER A 332 -24.72 -0.87 23.69
CA SER A 332 -25.84 -0.51 22.84
C SER A 332 -25.33 -0.15 21.44
N GLY A 333 -25.17 -1.17 20.61
CA GLY A 333 -25.28 -1.11 19.16
C GLY A 333 -26.52 -1.93 18.76
N GLU A 334 -27.10 -1.67 17.60
CA GLU A 334 -28.23 -2.46 17.07
C GLU A 334 -27.94 -3.96 17.23
N GLU A 335 -28.90 -4.69 17.80
CA GLU A 335 -28.88 -6.15 18.07
C GLU A 335 -27.48 -6.75 18.05
N SER A 336 -26.78 -6.71 19.20
CA SER A 336 -25.47 -7.31 19.42
C SER A 336 -25.35 -8.65 18.70
N ASP A 337 -24.76 -8.64 17.52
CA ASP A 337 -24.62 -9.85 16.74
C ASP A 337 -23.51 -10.61 17.46
N SER A 338 -23.89 -11.62 18.25
CA SER A 338 -22.97 -12.56 18.92
C SER A 338 -21.87 -13.08 17.97
N ARG A 339 -22.13 -12.98 16.66
CA ARG A 339 -21.23 -13.18 15.54
C ARG A 339 -19.99 -12.27 15.54
N ILE A 340 -20.12 -10.94 15.65
CA ILE A 340 -18.99 -9.97 15.57
C ILE A 340 -17.95 -10.25 16.66
N ALA A 341 -18.40 -10.56 17.87
CA ALA A 341 -17.51 -10.88 18.98
C ALA A 341 -16.92 -12.29 18.91
N SER A 342 -17.60 -13.25 18.27
CA SER A 342 -16.99 -14.55 17.94
C SER A 342 -15.94 -14.42 16.82
N GLU A 343 -16.15 -13.48 15.90
CA GLU A 343 -15.29 -13.20 14.74
C GLU A 343 -14.02 -12.44 15.13
N PHE A 344 -14.06 -11.61 16.17
CA PHE A 344 -12.84 -11.01 16.75
C PHE A 344 -11.78 -12.06 17.10
N TRP A 345 -12.19 -13.20 17.66
CA TRP A 345 -11.26 -14.27 18.04
C TRP A 345 -10.70 -15.02 16.82
N TYR A 346 -11.29 -14.87 15.63
CA TYR A 346 -10.72 -15.42 14.40
C TYR A 346 -9.37 -14.81 14.03
N ARG A 347 -9.04 -13.64 14.58
CA ARG A 347 -7.67 -13.06 14.57
C ARG A 347 -6.58 -14.04 15.02
N LEU A 348 -6.96 -15.05 15.84
CA LEU A 348 -6.07 -16.10 16.36
C LEU A 348 -6.19 -17.44 15.60
N THR A 349 -6.91 -17.47 14.49
CA THR A 349 -7.15 -18.67 13.66
C THR A 349 -6.97 -18.36 12.15
N ASP A 350 -6.83 -19.39 11.31
CA ASP A 350 -6.70 -19.25 9.83
C ASP A 350 -8.07 -19.29 9.12
N ARG A 351 -9.08 -18.57 9.63
CA ARG A 351 -10.45 -18.56 9.06
C ARG A 351 -10.86 -17.18 8.53
N GLU A 352 -11.74 -17.17 7.54
CA GLU A 352 -12.31 -15.96 6.93
C GLU A 352 -13.72 -15.66 7.45
N GLU A 353 -14.00 -14.36 7.66
CA GLU A 353 -15.28 -13.59 7.57
C GLU A 353 -15.49 -12.62 8.75
N ALA A 354 -15.73 -11.31 8.47
CA ALA A 354 -16.93 -10.51 8.80
C ALA A 354 -16.75 -8.97 9.03
N THR A 355 -17.86 -8.23 8.94
CA THR A 355 -18.04 -6.78 8.64
C THR A 355 -18.10 -5.75 9.80
N GLN A 356 -18.14 -4.45 9.43
CA GLN A 356 -17.72 -3.20 10.10
C GLN A 356 -18.63 -2.52 11.16
N ASP A 357 -17.94 -1.62 11.91
CA ASP A 357 -18.27 -0.76 13.07
C ASP A 357 -19.55 0.12 13.03
N THR A 358 -20.13 0.30 14.23
CA THR A 358 -21.15 1.31 14.58
C THR A 358 -20.75 2.06 15.85
N LEU A 359 -21.33 3.25 16.10
CA LEU A 359 -21.13 4.02 17.34
C LEU A 359 -21.81 3.33 18.53
N LEU A 360 -21.12 3.24 19.67
CA LEU A 360 -21.52 2.38 20.80
C LEU A 360 -21.63 3.17 22.11
N LEU A 361 -22.67 2.87 22.90
CA LEU A 361 -22.80 3.29 24.31
C LEU A 361 -22.54 2.08 25.22
N GLN A 362 -21.69 2.27 26.24
CA GLN A 362 -21.24 1.23 27.16
C GLN A 362 -21.86 1.43 28.56
N ILE A 363 -22.41 0.35 29.14
CA ILE A 363 -23.03 0.37 30.48
C ILE A 363 -22.44 -0.77 31.32
N GLU A 364 -21.97 -0.46 32.54
CA GLU A 364 -21.53 -1.46 33.52
C GLU A 364 -22.57 -1.70 34.62
N ARG A 365 -22.82 -2.97 34.96
CA ARG A 365 -23.63 -3.42 36.09
C ARG A 365 -22.72 -3.96 37.20
N LEU A 366 -22.40 -3.13 38.18
CA LEU A 366 -21.40 -3.45 39.22
C LEU A 366 -21.70 -4.71 40.05
N GLU A 367 -22.98 -5.09 40.15
CA GLU A 367 -23.42 -6.26 40.91
C GLU A 367 -23.42 -7.57 40.11
N ALA A 368 -23.31 -7.50 38.77
CA ALA A 368 -23.33 -8.68 37.92
C ALA A 368 -21.95 -9.38 37.86
N PRO A 369 -21.90 -10.72 37.80
CA PRO A 369 -20.65 -11.45 37.76
C PRO A 369 -19.89 -11.22 36.44
N CYS A 370 -18.56 -11.24 36.51
CA CYS A 370 -17.71 -11.17 35.32
C CYS A 370 -17.66 -12.53 34.61
N ALA A 371 -17.93 -12.56 33.29
CA ALA A 371 -17.85 -13.79 32.49
C ALA A 371 -16.44 -14.42 32.41
N ILE A 372 -15.38 -13.63 32.64
CA ILE A 372 -13.98 -14.08 32.66
C ILE A 372 -13.56 -14.57 34.06
N GLY A 373 -14.42 -14.38 35.07
CA GLY A 373 -14.16 -14.82 36.45
C GLY A 373 -13.18 -13.92 37.20
N PHE A 374 -13.03 -12.64 36.81
CA PHE A 374 -12.36 -11.67 37.67
C PHE A 374 -13.15 -11.52 38.97
N GLN A 375 -12.54 -11.84 40.11
CA GLN A 375 -13.15 -11.63 41.42
C GLN A 375 -13.21 -10.13 41.67
N ARG A 376 -14.42 -9.57 41.67
CA ARG A 376 -14.67 -8.15 41.88
C ARG A 376 -15.67 -8.04 43.02
N ASN A 377 -15.31 -7.27 44.04
CA ASN A 377 -16.29 -6.88 45.06
C ASN A 377 -17.26 -5.91 44.38
N GLY A 378 -18.53 -5.84 44.81
CA GLY A 378 -19.59 -5.07 44.12
C GLY A 378 -19.35 -3.56 43.91
N ALA A 379 -18.19 -3.02 44.30
CA ALA A 379 -17.74 -1.66 44.06
C ALA A 379 -16.58 -1.54 43.05
N ASP A 380 -15.95 -2.64 42.62
CA ASP A 380 -14.80 -2.60 41.70
C ASP A 380 -15.26 -2.53 40.25
N TYR A 381 -14.75 -1.58 39.47
CA TYR A 381 -15.04 -1.49 38.04
C TYR A 381 -14.47 -2.68 37.24
N CYS A 382 -15.05 -2.93 36.07
CA CYS A 382 -14.47 -3.81 35.06
C CYS A 382 -13.07 -3.29 34.73
N PRO A 383 -12.03 -4.15 34.68
CA PRO A 383 -10.67 -3.69 34.44
C PRO A 383 -10.53 -2.87 33.15
N PHE A 384 -11.22 -3.23 32.07
CA PHE A 384 -11.20 -2.43 30.83
C PHE A 384 -11.87 -1.05 30.98
N ILE A 385 -12.93 -0.94 31.79
CA ILE A 385 -13.59 0.35 32.06
C ILE A 385 -12.72 1.22 32.96
N GLN A 386 -12.06 0.60 33.94
CA GLN A 386 -11.09 1.27 34.81
C GLN A 386 -9.94 1.87 33.99
N TYR A 387 -9.33 1.07 33.10
CA TYR A 387 -8.22 1.55 32.26
C TYR A 387 -8.64 2.58 31.22
N ASN A 388 -9.89 2.55 30.72
CA ASN A 388 -10.40 3.62 29.86
C ASN A 388 -10.67 4.93 30.61
N ALA A 389 -10.94 4.86 31.92
CA ALA A 389 -11.21 6.05 32.75
C ALA A 389 -9.93 6.69 33.31
N GLU A 390 -8.89 5.89 33.56
CA GLU A 390 -7.58 6.36 34.01
C GLU A 390 -6.78 6.90 32.81
N SER A 391 -6.57 8.21 32.72
CA SER A 391 -5.84 8.87 31.61
C SER A 391 -4.33 8.62 31.61
N SER A 392 -3.84 7.61 32.34
CA SER A 392 -2.42 7.29 32.47
C SER A 392 -2.18 5.80 32.26
N PHE A 393 -1.38 5.47 31.25
CA PHE A 393 -0.94 4.11 30.95
C PHE A 393 0.24 3.65 31.84
N ASP A 394 0.30 4.13 33.08
CA ASP A 394 1.40 3.86 34.02
C ASP A 394 1.54 2.35 34.35
N ASN A 395 0.48 1.57 34.11
CA ASN A 395 0.44 0.12 34.33
C ASN A 395 0.20 -0.68 33.04
N VAL A 396 1.05 -0.50 32.02
CA VAL A 396 0.99 -1.28 30.77
C VAL A 396 0.98 -2.79 31.03
N LEU A 397 1.81 -3.29 31.95
CA LEU A 397 1.86 -4.72 32.27
C LEU A 397 0.50 -5.25 32.75
N GLY A 398 -0.15 -4.56 33.70
CA GLY A 398 -1.47 -4.99 34.20
C GLY A 398 -2.55 -4.98 33.11
N ILE A 399 -2.50 -4.04 32.17
CA ILE A 399 -3.38 -4.03 30.99
C ILE A 399 -3.15 -5.30 30.15
N LEU A 400 -1.90 -5.63 29.85
CA LEU A 400 -1.55 -6.79 29.03
C LEU A 400 -1.89 -8.11 29.74
N GLU A 401 -1.71 -8.21 31.06
CA GLU A 401 -2.11 -9.39 31.86
C GLU A 401 -3.63 -9.61 31.84
N VAL A 402 -4.42 -8.52 31.90
CA VAL A 402 -5.87 -8.60 31.75
C VAL A 402 -6.23 -9.13 30.36
N ILE A 403 -5.61 -8.60 29.30
CA ILE A 403 -5.83 -9.05 27.92
C ILE A 403 -5.45 -10.53 27.75
N GLU A 404 -4.28 -10.95 28.24
CA GLU A 404 -3.81 -12.34 28.21
C GLU A 404 -4.83 -13.28 28.87
N ARG A 405 -5.34 -12.90 30.05
CA ARG A 405 -6.37 -13.69 30.74
C ARG A 405 -7.67 -13.79 29.95
N VAL A 406 -8.11 -12.71 29.30
CA VAL A 406 -9.29 -12.76 28.43
C VAL A 406 -9.06 -13.69 27.24
N ILE A 407 -7.92 -13.58 26.57
CA ILE A 407 -7.53 -14.46 25.45
C ILE A 407 -7.57 -15.92 25.90
N HIS A 408 -6.98 -16.26 27.06
CA HIS A 408 -6.98 -17.63 27.56
C HIS A 408 -8.37 -18.22 27.82
N VAL A 409 -9.32 -17.39 28.25
CA VAL A 409 -10.70 -17.83 28.53
C VAL A 409 -11.54 -17.89 27.26
N LYS A 410 -11.42 -16.89 26.38
CA LYS A 410 -12.31 -16.72 25.23
C LYS A 410 -11.83 -17.40 23.95
N ALA A 411 -10.52 -17.46 23.68
CA ALA A 411 -9.99 -18.04 22.44
C ALA A 411 -9.91 -19.58 22.44
N ARG A 412 -10.26 -20.24 23.56
CA ARG A 412 -10.29 -21.71 23.69
C ARG A 412 -11.65 -22.33 23.35
N TYR A 413 -12.66 -21.49 23.10
CA TYR A 413 -14.01 -21.87 22.67
C TYR A 413 -14.31 -21.21 21.33
#